data_AF-A0A1A8WLF4-F1
#
_entry.id   AF-A0A1A8WLF4-F1
#
_cell.length_a   1.000
_cell.length_b   1.000
_cell.length_c   1.000
_cell.angle_alpha   90.00
_cell.angle_beta   90.00
_cell.angle_gamma   90.00
#
_symmetry.space_group_name_H-M   'P 1'
#
loop_
_entity.id
_entity.type
_entity.pdbx_description
1 polymer ?
#
loop_
_entity_poly.entity_id
_entity_poly.type
_entity_poly.pdbx_seq_one_letter_code
_entity_poly.pdbx_strand_id
1 'polypeptide(L)'
;MNRNDLNERYDTFDEYSSNKDTYDSIKSEIGDYYDSFPNEVIPQNTTDRNFIVNDCLRLRKYLMTFGSKEECQTKNCCAYINYWLNYGIRNSYESQNSIFQFYTRYMNDNSNKDIKILCGSEIKDMGKDKYEKTKKLYDLYLVYKSLVSRQTSITCSRANTCARKYNNIIAGYPDLNDIKFCKALNNFKTVFEDNKVISTNQCHATYPNGFPLQNTCIHLQEQS
;
A
#
# COMPACT_ATOMS: atom_id res chain seq x y z
N MET A 1 -10.49 -7.75 -21.97
CA MET A 1 -9.88 -6.89 -20.93
C MET A 1 -10.95 -6.00 -20.33
N ASN A 2 -11.18 -6.08 -19.02
CA ASN A 2 -12.17 -5.27 -18.32
C ASN A 2 -11.65 -3.83 -18.20
N ARG A 3 -12.49 -2.81 -18.47
CA ARG A 3 -12.11 -1.37 -18.39
C ARG A 3 -11.52 -0.95 -17.04
N ASN A 4 -11.76 -1.71 -15.96
CA ASN A 4 -11.26 -1.42 -14.62
C ASN A 4 -9.77 -1.74 -14.40
N ASP A 5 -9.14 -2.46 -15.32
CA ASP A 5 -7.73 -2.88 -15.18
C ASP A 5 -6.73 -1.81 -15.65
N LEU A 6 -7.21 -0.76 -16.34
CA LEU A 6 -6.36 0.25 -16.96
C LEU A 6 -5.72 1.23 -15.95
N ASN A 7 -6.34 1.44 -14.79
CA ASN A 7 -5.84 2.39 -13.77
C ASN A 7 -5.16 1.73 -12.56
N GLU A 8 -5.23 0.40 -12.44
CA GLU A 8 -4.64 -0.29 -11.28
C GLU A 8 -3.10 -0.22 -11.39
N ARG A 9 -2.43 0.52 -10.50
CA ARG A 9 -0.96 0.62 -10.44
C ARG A 9 -0.44 0.29 -9.04
N TYR A 10 0.88 0.21 -8.88
CA TYR A 10 1.52 0.12 -7.58
C TYR A 10 1.92 1.52 -7.11
N ASP A 11 1.92 1.75 -5.81
CA ASP A 11 2.38 3.01 -5.24
C ASP A 11 3.88 3.22 -5.53
N THR A 12 4.25 4.48 -5.74
CA THR A 12 5.63 4.92 -5.56
C THR A 12 5.99 4.99 -4.07
N PHE A 13 7.27 5.16 -3.76
CA PHE A 13 7.69 5.36 -2.37
C PHE A 13 7.02 6.58 -1.74
N ASP A 14 6.93 7.70 -2.47
CA ASP A 14 6.35 8.95 -1.96
C ASP A 14 4.85 8.83 -1.68
N GLU A 15 4.12 8.14 -2.55
CA GLU A 15 2.69 7.84 -2.37
C GLU A 15 2.48 6.96 -1.13
N TYR A 16 3.21 5.84 -1.02
CA TYR A 16 3.17 5.00 0.17
C TYR A 16 3.50 5.79 1.44
N SER A 17 4.58 6.57 1.39
CA SER A 17 5.08 7.34 2.53
C SER A 17 4.03 8.34 3.02
N SER A 18 3.42 9.08 2.10
CA SER A 18 2.35 10.06 2.36
C SER A 18 1.11 9.39 2.93
N ASN A 19 0.60 8.33 2.27
CA ASN A 19 -0.60 7.64 2.74
C ASN A 19 -0.39 6.98 4.10
N LYS A 20 0.82 6.47 4.35
CA LYS A 20 1.19 5.89 5.64
C LYS A 20 1.15 6.89 6.76
N ASP A 21 1.69 8.09 6.55
CA ASP A 21 1.67 9.14 7.58
C ASP A 21 0.23 9.58 7.85
N THR A 22 -0.58 9.78 6.81
CA THR A 22 -2.01 10.10 6.94
C THR A 22 -2.77 9.00 7.69
N TYR A 23 -2.57 7.74 7.33
CA TYR A 23 -3.26 6.64 7.99
C TYR A 23 -2.81 6.46 9.44
N ASP A 24 -1.51 6.57 9.71
CA ASP A 24 -0.98 6.43 11.07
C ASP A 24 -1.43 7.55 12.00
N SER A 25 -1.64 8.77 11.50
CA SER A 25 -2.13 9.89 12.31
C SER A 25 -3.60 9.72 12.72
N ILE A 26 -4.42 9.08 11.90
CA ILE A 26 -5.88 8.97 12.15
C ILE A 26 -6.34 7.63 12.74
N LYS A 27 -5.55 6.55 12.62
CA LYS A 27 -6.03 5.17 12.91
C LYS A 27 -6.44 4.90 14.36
N SER A 28 -5.96 5.70 15.32
CA SER A 28 -6.28 5.60 16.75
C SER A 28 -7.48 6.45 17.18
N GLU A 29 -7.92 7.38 16.35
CA GLU A 29 -8.94 8.38 16.68
C GLU A 29 -10.32 8.00 16.12
N ILE A 30 -10.73 6.75 16.34
CA ILE A 30 -12.01 6.21 15.82
C ILE A 30 -13.02 5.87 16.91
N GLY A 31 -12.62 5.89 18.18
CA GLY A 31 -13.46 5.47 19.32
C GLY A 31 -14.78 6.24 19.39
N ASP A 32 -14.73 7.55 19.19
CA ASP A 32 -15.90 8.44 19.29
C ASP A 32 -16.97 8.19 18.22
N TYR A 33 -16.63 7.48 17.13
CA TYR A 33 -17.55 7.19 16.03
C TYR A 33 -18.18 5.80 16.13
N TYR A 34 -17.74 4.97 17.08
CA TYR A 34 -18.19 3.58 17.19
C TYR A 34 -19.70 3.48 17.45
N ASP A 35 -20.20 4.28 18.40
CA ASP A 35 -21.61 4.28 18.77
C ASP A 35 -22.53 4.83 17.66
N SER A 36 -21.96 5.60 16.72
CA SER A 36 -22.66 6.13 15.55
C SER A 36 -22.69 5.17 14.35
N PHE A 37 -22.08 3.98 14.46
CA PHE A 37 -22.00 3.03 13.36
C PHE A 37 -23.39 2.46 13.00
N PRO A 38 -23.81 2.47 11.73
CA PRO A 38 -25.11 1.95 11.31
C PRO A 38 -25.21 0.42 11.51
N ASN A 39 -26.02 -0.01 12.47
CA ASN A 39 -26.12 -1.42 12.89
C ASN A 39 -26.64 -2.35 11.78
N GLU A 40 -27.40 -1.83 10.83
CA GLU A 40 -27.91 -2.51 9.66
C GLU A 40 -26.81 -2.93 8.67
N VAL A 41 -25.64 -2.29 8.71
CA VAL A 41 -24.52 -2.60 7.81
C VAL A 41 -23.85 -3.93 8.20
N ILE A 42 -23.69 -4.18 9.51
CA ILE A 42 -23.03 -5.38 10.05
C ILE A 42 -23.89 -5.97 11.18
N PRO A 43 -24.49 -7.16 10.98
CA PRO A 43 -25.27 -7.85 12.00
C PRO A 43 -24.50 -8.01 13.32
N GLN A 44 -25.19 -7.87 14.45
CA GLN A 44 -24.56 -7.90 15.77
C GLN A 44 -23.84 -9.23 16.09
N ASN A 45 -24.33 -10.33 15.54
CA ASN A 45 -23.77 -11.68 15.73
C ASN A 45 -22.62 -12.02 14.76
N THR A 46 -22.11 -11.05 14.00
CA THR A 46 -21.01 -11.28 13.05
C THR A 46 -19.72 -11.54 13.82
N THR A 47 -19.03 -12.64 13.51
CA THR A 47 -17.66 -12.90 14.02
C THR A 47 -16.75 -11.73 13.63
N ASP A 48 -15.87 -11.33 14.55
CA ASP A 48 -14.94 -10.21 14.36
C ASP A 48 -15.62 -8.85 14.10
N ARG A 49 -16.93 -8.70 14.39
CA ARG A 49 -17.69 -7.46 14.13
C ARG A 49 -16.95 -6.20 14.55
N ASN A 50 -16.40 -6.17 15.77
CA ASN A 50 -15.71 -4.99 16.30
C ASN A 50 -14.51 -4.60 15.42
N PHE A 51 -13.75 -5.58 14.91
CA PHE A 51 -12.64 -5.33 13.98
C PHE A 51 -13.16 -4.80 12.64
N ILE A 52 -14.22 -5.40 12.08
CA ILE A 52 -14.82 -4.95 10.81
C ILE A 52 -15.36 -3.51 10.94
N VAL A 53 -16.05 -3.19 12.04
CA VAL A 53 -16.55 -1.83 12.33
C VAL A 53 -15.37 -0.85 12.41
N ASN A 54 -14.32 -1.18 13.16
CA ASN A 54 -13.13 -0.32 13.26
C ASN A 54 -12.47 -0.08 11.90
N ASP A 55 -12.39 -1.10 11.05
CA ASP A 55 -11.85 -0.97 9.70
C ASP A 55 -12.73 -0.10 8.79
N CYS A 56 -14.06 -0.23 8.87
CA CYS A 56 -14.99 0.67 8.20
C CYS A 56 -14.79 2.14 8.62
N LEU A 57 -14.69 2.40 9.93
CA LEU A 57 -14.49 3.74 10.47
C LEU A 57 -13.13 4.33 10.03
N ARG A 58 -12.07 3.53 10.05
CA ARG A 58 -10.74 3.93 9.55
C ARG A 58 -10.77 4.20 8.06
N LEU A 59 -11.42 3.35 7.27
CA LEU A 59 -11.63 3.55 5.84
C LEU A 59 -12.30 4.90 5.58
N ARG A 60 -13.43 5.19 6.25
CA ARG A 60 -14.13 6.47 6.11
C ARG A 60 -13.22 7.64 6.49
N LYS A 61 -12.64 7.61 7.69
CA LYS A 61 -11.82 8.72 8.21
C LYS A 61 -10.62 8.97 7.30
N TYR A 62 -9.95 7.92 6.82
CA TYR A 62 -8.83 8.03 5.89
C TYR A 62 -9.28 8.65 4.56
N LEU A 63 -10.37 8.18 3.97
CA LEU A 63 -10.85 8.70 2.70
C LEU A 63 -11.33 10.16 2.81
N MET A 64 -11.90 10.55 3.95
CA MET A 64 -12.30 11.92 4.23
C MET A 64 -11.13 12.89 4.42
N THR A 65 -9.89 12.43 4.59
CA THR A 65 -8.73 13.35 4.63
C THR A 65 -8.38 13.89 3.25
N PHE A 66 -8.83 13.25 2.18
CA PHE A 66 -8.63 13.71 0.81
C PHE A 66 -9.80 14.61 0.43
N GLY A 67 -9.53 15.89 0.18
CA GLY A 67 -10.56 16.90 -0.11
C GLY A 67 -11.21 16.72 -1.48
N SER A 68 -10.67 15.87 -2.34
CA SER A 68 -11.23 15.57 -3.67
C SER A 68 -10.80 14.20 -4.22
N LYS A 69 -11.49 13.77 -5.28
CA LYS A 69 -11.13 12.57 -6.05
C LYS A 69 -9.77 12.67 -6.73
N GLU A 70 -9.47 13.84 -7.27
CA GLU A 70 -8.18 14.10 -7.92
C GLU A 70 -7.02 14.01 -6.94
N GLU A 71 -7.18 14.57 -5.74
CA GLU A 71 -6.17 14.51 -4.67
C GLU A 71 -5.90 13.05 -4.26
N CYS A 72 -6.96 12.28 -3.99
CA CYS A 72 -6.83 10.86 -3.68
C CYS A 72 -6.16 10.08 -4.82
N GLN A 73 -6.57 10.30 -6.07
CA GLN A 73 -6.02 9.59 -7.23
C GLN A 73 -4.53 9.90 -7.45
N THR A 74 -4.14 11.16 -7.27
CA THR A 74 -2.74 11.59 -7.33
C THR A 74 -1.89 10.88 -6.29
N LYS A 75 -2.45 10.60 -5.11
CA LYS A 75 -1.78 9.86 -4.03
C LYS A 75 -1.99 8.35 -4.10
N ASN A 76 -2.71 7.83 -5.09
CA ASN A 76 -3.14 6.43 -5.17
C ASN A 76 -3.85 5.92 -3.89
N CYS A 77 -4.62 6.80 -3.24
CA CYS A 77 -5.14 6.57 -1.89
C CYS A 77 -6.02 5.33 -1.78
N CYS A 78 -6.85 5.07 -2.81
CA CYS A 78 -7.72 3.89 -2.85
C CYS A 78 -6.94 2.58 -2.87
N ALA A 79 -5.83 2.51 -3.62
CA ALA A 79 -5.01 1.30 -3.69
C ALA A 79 -4.34 1.02 -2.34
N TYR A 80 -3.84 2.07 -1.69
CA TYR A 80 -3.23 1.97 -0.36
C TYR A 80 -4.22 1.43 0.67
N ILE A 81 -5.39 2.05 0.83
CA ILE A 81 -6.36 1.59 1.83
C ILE A 81 -6.92 0.22 1.49
N ASN A 82 -7.12 -0.10 0.20
CA ASN A 82 -7.54 -1.43 -0.21
C ASN A 82 -6.51 -2.50 0.20
N TYR A 83 -5.20 -2.21 0.07
CA TYR A 83 -4.16 -3.10 0.58
C TYR A 83 -4.27 -3.33 2.08
N TRP A 84 -4.47 -2.27 2.88
CA TRP A 84 -4.54 -2.42 4.34
C TRP A 84 -5.74 -3.21 4.81
N LEU A 85 -6.89 -3.04 4.16
CA LEU A 85 -8.08 -3.86 4.41
C LEU A 85 -7.80 -5.34 4.08
N ASN A 86 -7.18 -5.62 2.92
CA ASN A 86 -6.77 -6.97 2.55
C ASN A 86 -5.73 -7.56 3.52
N TYR A 87 -4.79 -6.75 3.98
CA TYR A 87 -3.79 -7.16 4.96
C TYR A 87 -4.46 -7.53 6.30
N GLY A 88 -5.39 -6.70 6.77
CA GLY A 88 -6.19 -6.98 7.97
C GLY A 88 -6.89 -8.33 7.84
N ILE A 89 -7.71 -8.50 6.79
CA ILE A 89 -8.45 -9.74 6.49
C ILE A 89 -7.55 -10.98 6.52
N ARG A 90 -6.38 -10.92 5.88
CA ARG A 90 -5.50 -12.08 5.72
C ARG A 90 -4.71 -12.44 6.98
N ASN A 91 -4.49 -11.50 7.90
CA ASN A 91 -3.59 -11.68 9.04
C ASN A 91 -4.28 -11.60 10.42
N SER A 92 -5.50 -11.06 10.49
CA SER A 92 -6.13 -10.72 11.78
C SER A 92 -7.51 -11.36 12.00
N TYR A 93 -8.16 -11.88 10.96
CA TYR A 93 -9.52 -12.40 11.05
C TYR A 93 -9.53 -13.93 11.06
N GLU A 94 -10.44 -14.51 11.84
CA GLU A 94 -10.61 -15.96 11.92
C GLU A 94 -11.18 -16.54 10.62
N SER A 95 -12.01 -15.77 9.93
CA SER A 95 -12.61 -16.11 8.65
C SER A 95 -12.50 -14.96 7.66
N GLN A 96 -11.92 -15.24 6.49
CA GLN A 96 -11.81 -14.25 5.40
C GLN A 96 -13.14 -14.10 4.64
N ASN A 97 -14.05 -15.05 4.81
CA ASN A 97 -15.26 -15.12 4.00
C ASN A 97 -16.13 -13.90 4.26
N SER A 98 -16.50 -13.24 3.16
CA SER A 98 -17.54 -12.21 3.13
C SER A 98 -17.21 -10.89 3.85
N ILE A 99 -16.00 -10.67 4.37
CA ILE A 99 -15.65 -9.40 5.04
C ILE A 99 -15.78 -8.20 4.08
N PHE A 100 -15.31 -8.34 2.83
CA PHE A 100 -15.44 -7.28 1.83
C PHE A 100 -16.89 -6.84 1.58
N GLN A 101 -17.87 -7.74 1.76
CA GLN A 101 -19.28 -7.39 1.61
C GLN A 101 -19.70 -6.33 2.62
N PHE A 102 -19.11 -6.33 3.82
CA PHE A 102 -19.41 -5.36 4.86
C PHE A 102 -18.81 -4.00 4.52
N TYR A 103 -17.59 -3.97 4.01
CA TYR A 103 -16.99 -2.72 3.48
C TYR A 103 -17.83 -2.15 2.33
N THR A 104 -18.26 -2.99 1.40
CA THR A 104 -19.15 -2.57 0.29
C THR A 104 -20.50 -2.05 0.81
N ARG A 105 -21.14 -2.75 1.75
CA ARG A 105 -22.40 -2.28 2.37
C ARG A 105 -22.21 -0.95 3.09
N TYR A 106 -21.13 -0.81 3.85
CA TYR A 106 -20.81 0.42 4.57
C TYR A 106 -20.64 1.60 3.62
N MET A 107 -19.86 1.44 2.55
CA MET A 107 -19.69 2.49 1.54
C MET A 107 -20.99 2.79 0.79
N ASN A 108 -21.87 1.79 0.62
CA ASN A 108 -23.18 1.98 -0.01
C ASN A 108 -24.21 2.68 0.89
N ASP A 109 -23.94 2.81 2.18
CA ASP A 109 -24.82 3.55 3.08
C ASP A 109 -24.96 5.02 2.66
N ASN A 110 -26.14 5.60 2.89
CA ASN A 110 -26.43 6.97 2.48
C ASN A 110 -25.50 8.00 3.13
N SER A 111 -24.99 7.73 4.34
CA SER A 111 -24.04 8.59 5.04
C SER A 111 -22.62 8.54 4.46
N ASN A 112 -22.34 7.62 3.54
CA ASN A 112 -21.01 7.31 2.99
C ASN A 112 -20.91 7.51 1.46
N LYS A 113 -21.84 8.27 0.86
CA LYS A 113 -21.86 8.53 -0.59
C LYS A 113 -20.52 9.10 -1.10
N ASP A 114 -19.90 10.00 -0.35
CA ASP A 114 -18.66 10.66 -0.75
C ASP A 114 -17.50 9.66 -0.87
N ILE A 115 -17.30 8.81 0.14
CA ILE A 115 -16.23 7.81 0.12
C ILE A 115 -16.48 6.72 -0.93
N LYS A 116 -17.75 6.44 -1.25
CA LYS A 116 -18.13 5.56 -2.36
C LYS A 116 -17.77 6.15 -3.72
N ILE A 117 -18.04 7.43 -3.95
CA ILE A 117 -17.65 8.12 -5.19
C ILE A 117 -16.12 8.13 -5.35
N LEU A 118 -15.42 8.23 -4.22
CA LEU A 118 -13.97 8.27 -4.16
C LEU A 118 -13.31 6.95 -4.54
N CYS A 119 -13.64 5.86 -3.83
CA CYS A 119 -12.93 4.57 -3.94
C CYS A 119 -13.84 3.33 -4.04
N GLY A 120 -15.15 3.48 -4.24
CA GLY A 120 -16.10 2.37 -4.14
C GLY A 120 -15.83 1.21 -5.11
N SER A 121 -15.25 1.48 -6.28
CA SER A 121 -14.86 0.45 -7.26
C SER A 121 -13.52 -0.22 -6.97
N GLU A 122 -12.71 0.40 -6.12
CA GLU A 122 -11.33 0.05 -5.82
C GLU A 122 -11.21 -0.77 -4.54
N ILE A 123 -12.17 -0.67 -3.62
CA ILE A 123 -12.24 -1.50 -2.40
C ILE A 123 -12.79 -2.89 -2.74
N LYS A 124 -11.88 -3.85 -2.89
CA LYS A 124 -12.16 -5.22 -3.34
C LYS A 124 -11.10 -6.20 -2.83
N ASP A 125 -11.45 -7.49 -2.80
CA ASP A 125 -10.48 -8.55 -2.55
C ASP A 125 -9.35 -8.48 -3.59
N MET A 126 -8.11 -8.38 -3.09
CA MET A 126 -6.92 -8.37 -3.93
C MET A 126 -6.54 -9.80 -4.28
N GLY A 127 -6.41 -10.07 -5.58
CA GLY A 127 -5.84 -11.32 -6.05
C GLY A 127 -4.48 -11.60 -5.38
N LYS A 128 -4.23 -12.88 -5.04
CA LYS A 128 -3.06 -13.31 -4.26
C LYS A 128 -1.73 -12.75 -4.80
N ASP A 129 -1.51 -12.81 -6.11
CA ASP A 129 -0.28 -12.30 -6.73
C ASP A 129 -0.09 -10.79 -6.51
N LYS A 130 -1.14 -9.99 -6.77
CA LYS A 130 -1.13 -8.53 -6.56
C LYS A 130 -0.90 -8.19 -5.08
N TYR A 131 -1.56 -8.90 -4.17
CA TYR A 131 -1.38 -8.73 -2.73
C TYR A 131 0.08 -8.98 -2.31
N GLU A 132 0.68 -10.11 -2.71
CA GLU A 132 2.05 -10.47 -2.35
C GLU A 132 3.08 -9.50 -2.92
N LYS A 133 2.89 -9.03 -4.16
CA LYS A 133 3.74 -8.00 -4.76
C LYS A 133 3.65 -6.67 -4.01
N THR A 134 2.43 -6.19 -3.71
CA THR A 134 2.25 -4.95 -2.92
C THR A 134 2.85 -5.09 -1.53
N LYS A 135 2.65 -6.23 -0.85
CA LYS A 135 3.22 -6.49 0.47
C LYS A 135 4.75 -6.40 0.46
N LYS A 136 5.41 -7.08 -0.49
CA LYS A 136 6.87 -7.02 -0.63
C LYS A 136 7.37 -5.59 -0.89
N LEU A 137 6.65 -4.84 -1.73
CA LEU A 137 6.98 -3.45 -2.04
C LEU A 137 6.85 -2.54 -0.80
N TYR A 138 5.75 -2.66 -0.05
CA TYR A 138 5.55 -1.89 1.18
C TYR A 138 6.54 -2.28 2.29
N ASP A 139 6.89 -3.57 2.40
CA ASP A 139 7.92 -4.05 3.32
C ASP A 139 9.30 -3.44 2.99
N LEU A 140 9.59 -3.20 1.71
CA LEU A 140 10.79 -2.47 1.25
C LEU A 140 10.68 -0.98 1.60
N TYR A 141 9.55 -0.35 1.27
CA TYR A 141 9.31 1.07 1.52
C TYR A 141 9.32 1.42 3.01
N LEU A 142 8.84 0.53 3.88
CA LEU A 142 8.89 0.71 5.33
C LEU A 142 10.33 0.84 5.83
N VAL A 143 11.22 -0.04 5.36
CA VAL A 143 12.64 0.01 5.73
C VAL A 143 13.28 1.28 5.20
N TYR A 144 13.00 1.65 3.95
CA TYR A 144 13.53 2.88 3.36
C TYR A 144 13.02 4.15 4.06
N LYS A 145 11.73 4.22 4.40
CA LYS A 145 11.16 5.30 5.23
C LYS A 145 11.89 5.43 6.57
N SER A 146 12.27 4.31 7.18
CA SER A 146 13.07 4.32 8.41
C SER A 146 14.50 4.82 8.20
N LEU A 147 15.10 4.56 7.02
CA LEU A 147 16.42 5.06 6.65
C LEU A 147 16.39 6.59 6.54
N VAL A 148 15.42 7.14 5.80
CA VAL A 148 15.36 8.58 5.53
C VAL A 148 14.90 9.42 6.73
N SER A 149 14.19 8.81 7.69
CA SER A 149 13.70 9.52 8.89
C SER A 149 14.71 9.63 10.04
N ARG A 150 15.88 8.97 9.98
CA ARG A 150 16.88 9.00 11.07
C ARG A 150 18.28 9.40 10.58
N GLN A 151 18.82 10.50 11.12
CA GLN A 151 20.20 10.97 10.90
C GLN A 151 21.19 10.28 11.85
N THR A 152 21.24 8.94 11.86
CA THR A 152 22.05 8.18 12.84
C THR A 152 23.04 7.22 12.18
N SER A 153 23.99 6.70 12.98
CA SER A 153 25.03 5.73 12.60
C SER A 153 24.54 4.39 12.02
N ILE A 154 23.22 4.11 12.06
CA ILE A 154 22.61 2.88 11.55
C ILE A 154 22.27 2.98 10.03
N THR A 155 22.59 4.10 9.39
CA THR A 155 22.24 4.41 7.99
C THR A 155 22.66 3.30 7.02
N CYS A 156 23.92 2.86 7.04
CA CYS A 156 24.38 1.85 6.08
C CYS A 156 23.78 0.46 6.32
N SER A 157 23.53 0.07 7.58
CA SER A 157 22.83 -1.21 7.89
C SER A 157 21.41 -1.23 7.30
N ARG A 158 20.70 -0.11 7.39
CA ARG A 158 19.36 0.04 6.77
C ARG A 158 19.43 0.09 5.26
N ALA A 159 20.42 0.77 4.68
CA ALA A 159 20.65 0.81 3.25
C ALA A 159 20.88 -0.61 2.70
N ASN A 160 21.71 -1.40 3.38
CA ASN A 160 21.97 -2.80 3.05
C ASN A 160 20.71 -3.67 3.16
N THR A 161 19.88 -3.40 4.17
CA THR A 161 18.60 -4.10 4.32
C THR A 161 17.64 -3.78 3.18
N CYS A 162 17.60 -2.53 2.71
CA CYS A 162 16.81 -2.13 1.54
C CYS A 162 17.31 -2.83 0.27
N ALA A 163 18.62 -2.79 0.00
CA ALA A 163 19.22 -3.45 -1.16
C ALA A 163 18.95 -4.97 -1.16
N ARG A 164 19.09 -5.63 0.00
CA ARG A 164 18.76 -7.06 0.15
C ARG A 164 17.28 -7.33 -0.11
N LYS A 165 16.36 -6.52 0.44
CA LYS A 165 14.92 -6.67 0.20
C LYS A 165 14.58 -6.51 -1.27
N TYR A 166 15.13 -5.50 -1.94
CA TYR A 166 14.95 -5.30 -3.38
C TYR A 166 15.45 -6.50 -4.18
N ASN A 167 16.70 -6.94 -3.95
CA ASN A 167 17.28 -8.07 -4.69
C ASN A 167 16.50 -9.37 -4.45
N ASN A 168 15.96 -9.58 -3.25
CA ASN A 168 15.08 -10.73 -2.97
C ASN A 168 13.74 -10.65 -3.73
N ILE A 169 13.20 -9.45 -3.95
CA ILE A 169 12.01 -9.26 -4.79
C ILE A 169 12.34 -9.67 -6.22
N ILE A 170 13.43 -9.14 -6.78
CA ILE A 170 13.87 -9.45 -8.13
C ILE A 170 14.12 -10.97 -8.30
N ALA A 171 14.88 -11.58 -7.39
CA ALA A 171 15.15 -13.03 -7.44
C ALA A 171 13.88 -13.88 -7.30
N GLY A 172 12.87 -13.40 -6.57
CA GLY A 172 11.60 -14.10 -6.37
C GLY A 172 10.63 -14.03 -7.56
N TYR A 173 10.93 -13.22 -8.58
CA TYR A 173 10.12 -13.08 -9.80
C TYR A 173 11.02 -13.12 -11.04
N PRO A 174 11.64 -14.27 -11.40
CA PRO A 174 12.60 -14.36 -12.50
C PRO A 174 12.00 -14.00 -13.88
N ASP A 175 10.72 -14.32 -14.09
CA ASP A 175 9.97 -14.05 -15.33
C ASP A 175 8.98 -12.89 -15.15
N LEU A 176 9.43 -11.78 -14.56
CA LEU A 176 8.55 -10.67 -14.23
C LEU A 176 8.00 -9.98 -15.49
N ASN A 177 6.74 -10.25 -15.81
CA ASN A 177 6.01 -9.64 -16.94
C ASN A 177 4.98 -8.56 -16.52
N ASP A 178 5.02 -8.14 -15.25
CA ASP A 178 4.14 -7.10 -14.71
C ASP A 178 4.78 -5.72 -14.87
N ILE A 179 4.48 -5.06 -15.99
CA ILE A 179 5.03 -3.73 -16.37
C ILE A 179 4.80 -2.70 -15.26
N LYS A 180 3.64 -2.74 -14.61
CA LYS A 180 3.27 -1.80 -13.54
C LYS A 180 4.12 -2.04 -12.30
N PHE A 181 4.41 -3.30 -11.96
CA PHE A 181 5.31 -3.63 -10.85
C PHE A 181 6.75 -3.27 -11.16
N CYS A 182 7.24 -3.56 -12.38
CA CYS A 182 8.56 -3.13 -12.85
C CYS A 182 8.70 -1.60 -12.73
N LYS A 183 7.70 -0.82 -13.15
CA LYS A 183 7.73 0.65 -13.04
C LYS A 183 7.90 1.13 -11.59
N ALA A 184 7.21 0.51 -10.63
CA ALA A 184 7.35 0.87 -9.22
C ALA A 184 8.72 0.48 -8.63
N LEU A 185 9.27 -0.67 -9.04
CA LEU A 185 10.63 -1.08 -8.67
C LEU A 185 11.71 -0.16 -9.25
N ASN A 186 11.53 0.30 -10.50
CA ASN A 186 12.46 1.25 -11.13
C ASN A 186 12.41 2.61 -10.45
N ASN A 187 11.20 3.11 -10.18
CA ASN A 187 11.03 4.35 -9.43
C ASN A 187 11.73 4.28 -8.07
N PHE A 188 11.56 3.17 -7.34
CA PHE A 188 12.25 2.99 -6.07
C PHE A 188 13.77 2.93 -6.21
N LYS A 189 14.29 2.21 -7.22
CA LYS A 189 15.74 2.14 -7.49
C LYS A 189 16.31 3.55 -7.68
N THR A 190 15.69 4.38 -8.52
CA THR A 190 16.10 5.77 -8.73
C THR A 190 16.09 6.57 -7.42
N VAL A 191 14.97 6.52 -6.68
CA VAL A 191 14.83 7.21 -5.38
C VAL A 191 15.91 6.78 -4.38
N PHE A 192 16.28 5.50 -4.36
CA PHE A 192 17.30 4.95 -3.48
C PHE A 192 18.71 5.40 -3.90
N GLU A 193 19.03 5.32 -5.20
CA GLU A 193 20.34 5.68 -5.74
C GLU A 193 20.64 7.18 -5.66
N ASP A 194 19.60 8.02 -5.80
CA ASP A 194 19.72 9.48 -5.68
C ASP A 194 19.79 9.97 -4.23
N ASN A 195 19.65 9.07 -3.24
CA ASN A 195 19.62 9.45 -1.84
C ASN A 195 21.00 9.92 -1.35
N LYS A 196 21.13 11.22 -1.14
CA LYS A 196 22.37 11.85 -0.65
C LYS A 196 22.86 11.30 0.69
N VAL A 197 21.97 10.88 1.59
CA VAL A 197 22.38 10.33 2.90
C VAL A 197 23.17 9.03 2.72
N ILE A 198 22.80 8.22 1.73
CA ILE A 198 23.50 6.97 1.40
C ILE A 198 24.88 7.27 0.80
N SER A 199 24.94 8.22 -0.13
CA SER A 199 26.18 8.65 -0.79
C SER A 199 27.15 9.34 0.18
N THR A 200 26.65 10.23 1.04
CA THR A 200 27.46 10.95 2.03
C THR A 200 28.04 10.05 3.11
N ASN A 201 27.30 9.03 3.55
CA ASN A 201 27.80 8.06 4.55
C ASN A 201 28.71 6.98 3.94
N GLN A 202 29.08 7.11 2.65
CA GLN A 202 29.96 6.19 1.94
C GLN A 202 29.59 4.72 2.17
N CYS A 203 28.29 4.39 2.11
CA CYS A 203 27.82 3.01 2.23
C CYS A 203 28.29 2.09 1.05
N HIS A 204 29.21 2.59 0.22
CA HIS A 204 29.81 2.00 -0.98
C HIS A 204 30.47 0.63 -0.75
N ALA A 205 30.94 0.32 0.47
CA ALA A 205 31.57 -0.96 0.77
C ALA A 205 30.60 -2.18 0.71
N THR A 206 29.30 -1.96 0.55
CA THR A 206 28.28 -3.02 0.72
C THR A 206 27.31 -3.20 -0.46
N TYR A 207 27.65 -2.65 -1.64
CA TYR A 207 26.91 -2.87 -2.90
C TYR A 207 27.68 -3.76 -3.92
N PRO A 208 28.12 -4.99 -3.58
CA PRO A 208 28.88 -5.80 -4.54
C PRO A 208 28.05 -6.16 -5.79
N ASN A 209 26.72 -6.16 -5.68
CA ASN A 209 25.80 -6.32 -6.81
C ASN A 209 24.78 -5.17 -6.76
N GLY A 210 25.06 -4.07 -7.47
CA GLY A 210 24.13 -2.94 -7.62
C GLY A 210 22.75 -3.43 -8.08
N PHE A 211 21.67 -2.72 -7.73
CA PHE A 211 20.27 -3.06 -8.01
C PHE A 211 20.09 -3.51 -9.48
N PRO A 212 20.20 -4.82 -9.78
CA PRO A 212 20.20 -5.26 -11.15
C PRO A 212 18.74 -5.33 -11.54
N LEU A 213 18.34 -4.42 -12.42
CA LEU A 213 17.04 -4.56 -13.04
C LEU A 213 17.07 -5.77 -13.94
N GLN A 214 16.04 -6.60 -13.85
CA GLN A 214 15.88 -7.69 -14.81
C GLN A 214 15.77 -7.10 -16.21
N ASN A 215 16.50 -7.70 -17.16
CA ASN A 215 16.42 -7.35 -18.58
C ASN A 215 14.96 -7.34 -19.07
N THR A 216 14.11 -8.21 -18.53
CA THR A 216 12.67 -8.26 -18.81
C THR A 216 11.95 -6.95 -18.44
N CYS A 217 12.22 -6.35 -17.28
CA CYS A 217 11.65 -5.06 -16.90
C CYS A 217 12.17 -3.91 -17.78
N ILE A 218 13.41 -3.99 -18.25
CA ILE A 218 14.02 -2.98 -19.13
C ILE A 218 13.35 -3.05 -20.51
N HIS A 219 13.29 -4.23 -21.12
CA HIS A 219 12.67 -4.42 -22.44
C HIS A 219 11.18 -4.10 -22.46
N LEU A 220 10.44 -4.38 -21.38
CA LEU A 220 9.01 -4.07 -21.30
C LEU A 220 8.70 -2.57 -21.22
N GLN A 221 9.64 -1.76 -20.71
CA GLN A 221 9.48 -0.30 -20.63
C GLN A 221 9.84 0.40 -21.93
N GLU A 222 10.75 -0.18 -22.72
CA GLU A 222 11.09 0.33 -24.06
C GLU A 222 9.95 0.13 -25.08
N GLN A 223 8.99 -0.75 -24.77
CA GLN A 223 7.87 -1.12 -25.64
C GLN A 223 6.53 -0.47 -25.23
N SER A 224 6.48 0.29 -24.13
CA SER A 224 5.28 0.93 -23.58
C SER A 224 5.26 2.44 -23.78
#